data_AF-B0XJ10-F1
#
_entry.id   AF-B0XJ10-F1
#
_cell.length_a   1.000
_cell.length_b   1.000
_cell.length_c   1.000
_cell.angle_alpha   90.00
_cell.angle_beta   90.00
_cell.angle_gamma   90.00
#
_symmetry.space_group_name_H-M   'P 1'
#
loop_
_entity.id
_entity.type
_entity.pdbx_description
1 polymer ?
#
loop_
_entity_poly.entity_id
_entity_poly.type
_entity_poly.pdbx_seq_one_letter_code
_entity_poly.pdbx_strand_id
1 'polypeptide(L)'
;MRTRFDKEGLLLTIAVAATSDYHRSAYNVPEINKYVDFVNLMSYDLHASWDGQTGHNAPLYPASWEVSSSYLSQLNVDACVRGWLDSGLDPNKLIMGIPAYGHTFTLASTSSTGVGVRTIGGGNAGPYTFESGTLSYLEICERFKAGGYTKYWDDVQKVPYAVNGNQWISYDDVTSIELKIAYAKNKKLGGVMLWSLESDDDRNLCGGGLYTIGTTVYNAVFGSSPPPTSPTTVKPTTTTTTKPVTTTTTKPVTTTTAKPAATTSTQKPAVTTTTPATTTTPSGTLICPSSGFKRDPTNCGAFYQCYPGQPVNYAWRLLCQSGLYFDEASSTCNWSFLVSYKVFCFYLGSAKYRVGNGRVTIGDLNPTLCTHLVYQHYTLSLAGAVQDVDTNELKQLLALKASNPWMKVLVSVGGPTLSSKTMSGLVKNITQRRLVVKNLIALIVNNALDGLDIAWFYPVLLGGEPGDRDLFVQLLLELNVQLRPAGKLLTISTTST
;
A
#
# COMPACT_ATOMS: atom_id res chain seq x y z
N MET A 1 12.08 -2.60 20.20
CA MET A 1 12.45 -3.06 18.84
C MET A 1 13.92 -3.40 18.75
N ARG A 2 14.84 -2.46 19.07
CA ARG A 2 16.30 -2.65 19.01
C ARG A 2 16.81 -4.00 19.51
N THR A 3 16.52 -4.34 20.77
CA THR A 3 16.97 -5.60 21.41
C THR A 3 16.60 -6.87 20.64
N ARG A 4 15.47 -6.86 19.91
CA ARG A 4 15.09 -8.01 19.08
C ARG A 4 15.81 -7.99 17.75
N PHE A 5 15.96 -6.83 17.12
CA PHE A 5 16.57 -6.68 15.81
C PHE A 5 18.06 -7.03 15.84
N ASP A 6 18.76 -6.73 16.94
CA ASP A 6 20.17 -7.11 17.11
C ASP A 6 20.37 -8.64 17.08
N LYS A 7 19.47 -9.39 17.69
CA LYS A 7 19.53 -10.86 17.70
C LYS A 7 19.31 -11.47 16.32
N GLU A 8 18.62 -10.75 15.45
CA GLU A 8 18.20 -11.20 14.12
C GLU A 8 19.05 -10.57 13.00
N GLY A 9 19.99 -9.68 13.35
CA GLY A 9 20.81 -8.94 12.37
C GLY A 9 20.02 -7.96 11.49
N LEU A 10 18.92 -7.39 12.01
CA LEU A 10 18.02 -6.50 11.27
C LEU A 10 18.33 -5.01 11.52
N LEU A 11 18.12 -4.18 10.49
CA LEU A 11 18.20 -2.72 10.60
C LEU A 11 16.93 -2.14 11.22
N LEU A 12 17.09 -1.10 12.06
CA LEU A 12 16.03 -0.27 12.60
C LEU A 12 16.29 1.19 12.23
N THR A 13 15.42 1.75 11.40
CA THR A 13 15.49 3.14 10.96
C THR A 13 14.18 3.86 11.26
N ILE A 14 14.20 5.19 11.23
CA ILE A 14 13.00 6.02 11.36
C ILE A 14 12.99 7.11 10.29
N ALA A 15 11.81 7.52 9.83
CA ALA A 15 11.63 8.74 9.05
C ALA A 15 11.05 9.84 9.96
N VAL A 16 11.58 11.05 9.88
CA VAL A 16 11.33 12.10 10.87
C VAL A 16 11.05 13.45 10.24
N ALA A 17 10.22 14.24 10.92
CA ALA A 17 9.94 15.62 10.54
C ALA A 17 11.22 16.47 10.56
N ALA A 18 11.33 17.40 9.61
CA ALA A 18 12.58 18.10 9.35
C ALA A 18 12.79 19.34 10.25
N THR A 19 11.75 20.14 10.48
CA THR A 19 11.89 21.43 11.19
C THR A 19 12.11 21.25 12.70
N SER A 20 12.78 22.23 13.32
CA SER A 20 13.19 22.12 14.71
C SER A 20 12.08 22.21 15.73
N ASP A 21 10.98 22.86 15.36
CA ASP A 21 9.81 22.95 16.22
C ASP A 21 9.17 21.57 16.43
N TYR A 22 9.09 20.73 15.39
CA TYR A 22 8.65 19.35 15.51
C TYR A 22 9.70 18.46 16.16
N HIS A 23 10.99 18.57 15.76
CA HIS A 23 11.96 17.62 16.30
C HIS A 23 12.20 17.83 17.81
N ARG A 24 12.31 19.08 18.27
CA ARG A 24 12.58 19.40 19.69
C ARG A 24 11.41 19.08 20.61
N SER A 25 10.18 19.17 20.11
CA SER A 25 8.99 18.90 20.89
C SER A 25 8.64 17.41 20.97
N ALA A 26 8.97 16.63 19.93
CA ALA A 26 8.51 15.24 19.81
C ALA A 26 9.61 14.18 19.99
N TYR A 27 10.90 14.52 19.85
CA TYR A 27 11.96 13.51 19.74
C TYR A 27 13.12 13.77 20.72
N ASN A 28 13.41 12.77 21.55
CA ASN A 28 14.65 12.73 22.32
C ASN A 28 15.79 12.22 21.42
N VAL A 29 16.43 13.14 20.70
CA VAL A 29 17.46 12.84 19.70
C VAL A 29 18.66 12.06 20.28
N PRO A 30 19.22 12.40 21.46
CA PRO A 30 20.30 11.61 22.06
C PRO A 30 19.90 10.15 22.38
N GLU A 31 18.66 9.90 22.81
CA GLU A 31 18.19 8.52 23.01
C GLU A 31 17.98 7.79 21.68
N ILE A 32 17.36 8.44 20.70
CA ILE A 32 17.17 7.87 19.35
C ILE A 32 18.52 7.45 18.76
N ASN A 33 19.53 8.31 18.86
CA ASN A 33 20.88 8.06 18.34
C ASN A 33 21.49 6.74 18.84
N LYS A 34 21.11 6.27 20.04
CA LYS A 34 21.59 4.99 20.59
C LYS A 34 20.95 3.76 19.94
N TYR A 35 19.71 3.87 19.46
CA TYR A 35 18.92 2.71 19.07
C TYR A 35 18.71 2.57 17.57
N VAL A 36 18.66 3.65 16.81
CA VAL A 36 18.47 3.52 15.35
C VAL A 36 19.81 3.37 14.63
N ASP A 37 19.80 2.63 13.52
CA ASP A 37 20.91 2.58 12.59
C ASP A 37 20.98 3.88 11.80
N PHE A 38 19.84 4.35 11.29
CA PHE A 38 19.72 5.57 10.49
C PHE A 38 18.44 6.37 10.80
N VAL A 39 18.53 7.68 10.60
CA VAL A 39 17.42 8.65 10.68
C VAL A 39 17.24 9.26 9.29
N ASN A 40 16.12 8.95 8.65
CA ASN A 40 15.71 9.48 7.35
C ASN A 40 15.00 10.82 7.55
N LEU A 41 15.72 11.92 7.29
CA LEU A 41 15.21 13.27 7.44
C LEU A 41 14.33 13.64 6.24
N MET A 42 13.04 13.89 6.48
CA MET A 42 12.09 14.31 5.43
C MET A 42 12.26 15.80 5.14
N SER A 43 13.43 16.21 4.63
CA SER A 43 13.81 17.60 4.35
C SER A 43 13.18 18.16 3.05
N TYR A 44 11.87 17.99 2.96
CA TYR A 44 10.95 18.40 1.90
C TYR A 44 9.58 18.68 2.56
N ASP A 45 8.57 19.05 1.77
CA ASP A 45 7.28 19.59 2.25
C ASP A 45 7.46 20.85 3.12
N LEU A 46 8.51 21.63 2.83
CA LEU A 46 8.87 22.81 3.63
C LEU A 46 8.01 24.01 3.26
N HIS A 47 7.58 24.08 2.00
CA HIS A 47 6.54 24.98 1.52
C HIS A 47 5.60 24.27 0.56
N ALA A 48 4.31 24.56 0.70
CA ALA A 48 3.28 24.05 -0.21
C ALA A 48 2.04 24.94 -0.17
N SER A 49 0.95 24.50 -0.81
CA SER A 49 -0.24 25.33 -1.03
C SER A 49 -0.91 25.86 0.24
N TRP A 50 -0.66 25.25 1.41
CA TRP A 50 -1.20 25.73 2.69
C TRP A 50 -0.57 27.07 3.15
N ASP A 51 0.55 27.50 2.57
CA ASP A 51 1.22 28.75 2.94
C ASP A 51 0.46 30.00 2.45
N GLY A 52 -0.42 29.85 1.45
CA GLY A 52 -1.08 31.00 0.80
C GLY A 52 -0.12 31.88 -0.03
N GLN A 53 1.12 31.45 -0.19
CA GLN A 53 2.15 32.05 -1.04
C GLN A 53 3.05 30.96 -1.62
N THR A 54 3.72 31.23 -2.74
CA THR A 54 4.69 30.31 -3.34
C THR A 54 5.92 30.18 -2.45
N GLY A 55 6.39 28.96 -2.26
CA GLY A 55 7.67 28.65 -1.64
C GLY A 55 8.22 27.36 -2.25
N HIS A 56 9.50 27.09 -2.02
CA HIS A 56 10.11 25.88 -2.56
C HIS A 56 9.81 24.66 -1.71
N ASN A 57 9.56 23.51 -2.34
CA ASN A 57 9.28 22.25 -1.64
C ASN A 57 10.46 21.84 -0.72
N ALA A 58 11.68 21.90 -1.25
CA ALA A 58 12.88 21.45 -0.55
C ALA A 58 14.09 22.37 -0.81
N PRO A 59 14.04 23.66 -0.48
CA PRO A 59 15.15 24.58 -0.71
C PRO A 59 16.38 24.19 0.11
N LEU A 60 17.58 24.25 -0.48
CA LEU A 60 18.81 23.92 0.25
C LEU A 60 19.09 24.95 1.35
N TYR A 61 18.83 26.22 1.06
CA TYR A 61 19.07 27.37 1.94
C TYR A 61 17.81 28.24 2.07
N PRO A 62 17.69 29.04 3.15
CA PRO A 62 16.53 29.91 3.34
C PRO A 62 16.48 31.02 2.29
N ALA A 63 15.28 31.47 1.95
CA ALA A 63 15.11 32.69 1.18
C ALA A 63 15.58 33.91 2.00
N SER A 64 15.98 34.98 1.32
CA SER A 64 16.41 36.23 1.97
C SER A 64 15.31 36.87 2.83
N TRP A 65 14.04 36.58 2.55
CA TRP A 65 12.88 37.09 3.30
C TRP A 65 12.42 36.16 4.44
N GLU A 66 12.86 34.91 4.46
CA GLU A 66 12.48 33.89 5.47
C GLU A 66 13.28 33.98 6.77
N VAL A 67 14.34 34.81 6.81
CA VAL A 67 15.19 35.00 7.99
C VAL A 67 14.54 35.83 9.10
N SER A 68 13.35 36.39 8.85
CA SER A 68 12.66 37.32 9.74
C SER A 68 11.91 36.66 10.90
N SER A 69 11.69 35.34 10.86
CA SER A 69 11.06 34.60 11.96
C SER A 69 11.84 33.33 12.30
N SER A 70 11.78 32.94 13.57
CA SER A 70 12.41 31.70 14.04
C SER A 70 11.84 30.46 13.36
N TYR A 71 10.57 30.48 12.93
CA TYR A 71 9.94 29.37 12.20
C TYR A 71 10.38 29.33 10.73
N LEU A 72 10.17 30.42 9.98
CA LEU A 72 10.44 30.46 8.55
C LEU A 72 11.93 30.23 8.22
N SER A 73 12.84 30.69 9.09
CA SER A 73 14.28 30.47 8.91
C SER A 73 14.70 29.01 8.96
N GLN A 74 13.80 28.10 9.39
CA GLN A 74 14.02 26.66 9.45
C GLN A 74 13.49 25.90 8.23
N LEU A 75 12.72 26.53 7.34
CA LEU A 75 12.07 25.88 6.19
C LEU A 75 13.03 25.66 5.02
N ASN A 76 14.22 25.12 5.31
CA ASN A 76 15.23 24.73 4.34
C ASN A 76 16.04 23.52 4.84
N VAL A 77 16.63 22.80 3.90
CA VAL A 77 17.41 21.58 4.17
C VAL A 77 18.56 21.86 5.15
N ASP A 78 19.30 22.95 4.99
CA ASP A 78 20.44 23.26 5.85
C ASP A 78 20.04 23.45 7.32
N ALA A 79 18.99 24.21 7.59
CA ALA A 79 18.48 24.42 8.94
C ALA A 79 17.93 23.13 9.55
N CYS A 80 17.24 22.31 8.76
CA CYS A 80 16.73 21.01 9.20
C CYS A 80 17.88 20.07 9.58
N VAL A 81 18.92 19.96 8.74
CA VAL A 81 20.11 19.15 9.02
C VAL A 81 20.82 19.65 10.27
N ARG A 82 21.13 20.95 10.36
CA ARG A 82 21.77 21.53 11.54
C ARG A 82 20.97 21.27 12.81
N GLY A 83 19.65 21.41 12.77
CA GLY A 83 18.79 21.18 13.92
C GLY A 83 18.93 19.77 14.53
N TRP A 84 19.01 18.73 13.69
CA TRP A 84 19.21 17.36 14.15
C TRP A 84 20.62 17.09 14.66
N LEU A 85 21.65 17.65 14.01
CA LEU A 85 23.04 17.52 14.44
C LEU A 85 23.29 18.25 15.78
N ASP A 86 22.81 19.49 15.91
CA ASP A 86 22.92 20.31 17.13
C ASP A 86 22.18 19.67 18.31
N SER A 87 21.19 18.82 18.03
CA SER A 87 20.44 18.04 19.03
C SER A 87 21.12 16.72 19.42
N GLY A 88 22.31 16.42 18.88
CA GLY A 88 23.16 15.30 19.30
C GLY A 88 23.03 14.02 18.47
N LEU A 89 22.46 14.08 17.26
CA LEU A 89 22.51 12.96 16.33
C LEU A 89 23.90 12.86 15.69
N ASP A 90 24.45 11.64 15.60
CA ASP A 90 25.69 11.42 14.84
C ASP A 90 25.45 11.72 13.35
N PRO A 91 26.28 12.56 12.70
CA PRO A 91 26.11 12.86 11.29
C PRO A 91 26.09 11.62 10.40
N ASN A 92 26.86 10.57 10.72
CA ASN A 92 26.89 9.31 9.96
C ASN A 92 25.58 8.51 10.04
N LYS A 93 24.66 8.87 10.95
CA LYS A 93 23.33 8.27 11.05
C LYS A 93 22.23 9.10 10.39
N LEU A 94 22.50 10.35 10.03
CA LEU A 94 21.52 11.22 9.40
C LEU A 94 21.52 11.00 7.88
N ILE A 95 20.35 10.68 7.33
CA ILE A 95 20.12 10.43 5.91
C ILE A 95 19.22 11.54 5.36
N MET A 96 19.77 12.40 4.51
CA MET A 96 19.07 13.60 4.03
C MET A 96 18.07 13.28 2.91
N GLY A 97 16.84 13.78 3.00
CA GLY A 97 15.76 13.51 2.04
C GLY A 97 15.86 14.33 0.75
N ILE A 98 15.57 13.66 -0.37
CA ILE A 98 15.45 14.20 -1.73
C ILE A 98 14.05 13.86 -2.25
N PRO A 99 13.22 14.84 -2.62
CA PRO A 99 11.91 14.58 -3.21
C PRO A 99 12.04 14.33 -4.73
N ALA A 100 11.42 13.27 -5.22
CA ALA A 100 11.16 13.00 -6.63
C ALA A 100 9.81 13.60 -7.08
N TYR A 101 9.37 14.67 -6.44
CA TYR A 101 8.11 15.34 -6.69
C TYR A 101 8.25 16.83 -6.36
N GLY A 102 7.26 17.61 -6.77
CA GLY A 102 7.21 19.04 -6.54
C GLY A 102 5.88 19.49 -5.96
N HIS A 103 5.92 20.58 -5.18
CA HIS A 103 4.71 21.27 -4.77
C HIS A 103 4.35 22.35 -5.78
N THR A 104 3.04 22.48 -5.99
CA THR A 104 2.48 23.35 -7.02
C THR A 104 1.45 24.30 -6.46
N PHE A 105 1.32 25.45 -7.10
CA PHE A 105 0.49 26.54 -6.63
C PHE A 105 -0.28 27.16 -7.79
N THR A 106 -1.47 27.65 -7.47
CA THR A 106 -2.20 28.57 -8.34
C THR A 106 -1.99 30.00 -7.83
N LEU A 107 -1.32 30.83 -8.64
CA LEU A 107 -1.03 32.24 -8.34
C LEU A 107 -2.33 33.06 -8.28
N ALA A 108 -2.40 34.00 -7.34
CA ALA A 108 -3.52 34.93 -7.24
C ALA A 108 -3.53 35.98 -8.37
N SER A 109 -2.35 36.28 -8.92
CA SER A 109 -2.12 37.16 -10.06
C SER A 109 -0.94 36.67 -10.87
N THR A 110 -0.95 36.87 -12.18
CA THR A 110 0.18 36.57 -13.08
C THR A 110 1.15 37.74 -13.23
N SER A 111 0.89 38.88 -12.57
CA SER A 111 1.75 40.07 -12.62
C SER A 111 3.08 39.90 -11.88
N SER A 112 3.18 38.93 -10.97
CA SER A 112 4.40 38.54 -10.28
C SER A 112 4.41 37.04 -10.07
N THR A 113 5.54 36.40 -10.40
CA THR A 113 5.66 34.93 -10.48
C THR A 113 6.90 34.41 -9.75
N GLY A 114 7.54 35.27 -8.95
CA GLY A 114 8.69 34.90 -8.13
C GLY A 114 8.30 34.07 -6.90
N VAL A 115 9.28 33.81 -6.04
CA VAL A 115 9.07 33.14 -4.74
C VAL A 115 8.43 34.13 -3.76
N GLY A 116 7.63 33.63 -2.80
CA GLY A 116 6.92 34.44 -1.81
C GLY A 116 5.69 35.20 -2.34
N VAL A 117 5.23 34.94 -3.58
CA VAL A 117 4.06 35.63 -4.14
C VAL A 117 2.76 34.96 -3.71
N ARG A 118 1.69 35.73 -3.56
CA ARG A 118 0.38 35.26 -3.09
C ARG A 118 -0.24 34.20 -4.01
N THR A 119 -0.81 33.16 -3.41
CA THR A 119 -1.50 32.06 -4.10
C THR A 119 -2.95 31.95 -3.62
N ILE A 120 -3.77 31.21 -4.37
CA ILE A 120 -5.19 30.94 -4.06
C ILE A 120 -5.47 29.45 -3.79
N GLY A 121 -4.43 28.62 -3.82
CA GLY A 121 -4.53 27.18 -3.59
C GLY A 121 -3.43 26.39 -4.29
N GLY A 122 -3.59 25.07 -4.29
CA GLY A 122 -2.71 24.16 -5.02
C GLY A 122 -2.75 24.38 -6.53
N GLY A 123 -1.69 23.98 -7.21
CA GLY A 123 -1.67 23.90 -8.67
C GLY A 123 -2.56 22.76 -9.16
N ASN A 124 -2.87 22.80 -10.44
CA ASN A 124 -3.72 21.80 -11.09
C ASN A 124 -3.12 20.40 -10.92
N ALA A 125 -3.98 19.48 -10.47
CA ALA A 125 -3.65 18.07 -10.31
C ALA A 125 -3.06 17.47 -11.58
N GLY A 126 -2.09 16.57 -11.40
CA GLY A 126 -1.51 15.78 -12.48
C GLY A 126 -2.44 14.65 -12.96
N PRO A 127 -2.18 14.09 -14.15
CA PRO A 127 -2.99 13.03 -14.73
C PRO A 127 -2.80 11.65 -14.08
N TYR A 128 -1.83 11.49 -13.17
CA TYR A 128 -1.50 10.21 -12.53
C TYR A 128 -1.67 10.26 -11.01
N THR A 129 -1.13 11.30 -10.37
CA THR A 129 -1.27 11.50 -8.92
C THR A 129 -2.67 11.94 -8.54
N PHE A 130 -3.37 12.65 -9.43
CA PHE A 130 -4.68 13.26 -9.22
C PHE A 130 -4.76 14.15 -7.96
N GLU A 131 -3.62 14.65 -7.50
CA GLU A 131 -3.51 15.44 -6.29
C GLU A 131 -3.29 16.92 -6.63
N SER A 132 -4.22 17.78 -6.21
CA SER A 132 -4.04 19.23 -6.35
C SER A 132 -2.95 19.71 -5.41
N GLY A 133 -1.99 20.49 -5.91
CA GLY A 133 -0.88 21.01 -5.10
C GLY A 133 0.39 20.17 -5.11
N THR A 134 0.38 18.99 -5.74
CA THR A 134 1.53 18.09 -5.82
C THR A 134 1.65 17.51 -7.23
N LEU A 135 2.86 17.28 -7.71
CA LEU A 135 3.11 16.53 -8.94
C LEU A 135 4.32 15.62 -8.77
N SER A 136 4.24 14.41 -9.30
CA SER A 136 5.44 13.57 -9.43
C SER A 136 6.44 14.20 -10.41
N TYR A 137 7.72 13.82 -10.31
CA TYR A 137 8.73 14.26 -11.28
C TYR A 137 8.35 13.89 -12.72
N LEU A 138 7.74 12.71 -12.93
CA LEU A 138 7.22 12.31 -14.23
C LEU A 138 6.19 13.32 -14.77
N GLU A 139 5.20 13.71 -13.96
CA GLU A 139 4.19 14.68 -14.37
C GLU A 139 4.79 16.07 -14.65
N ILE A 140 5.80 16.46 -13.88
CA ILE A 140 6.54 17.71 -14.08
C ILE A 140 7.31 17.66 -15.40
N CYS A 141 8.04 16.59 -15.67
CA CYS A 141 8.87 16.48 -16.86
C CYS A 141 8.03 16.37 -18.14
N GLU A 142 6.88 15.68 -18.09
CA GLU A 142 5.94 15.64 -19.21
C GLU A 142 5.34 17.01 -19.52
N ARG A 143 5.01 17.81 -18.49
CA ARG A 143 4.57 19.20 -18.67
C ARG A 143 5.65 20.04 -19.32
N PHE A 144 6.91 19.86 -18.94
CA PHE A 144 8.02 20.56 -19.58
C PHE A 144 8.21 20.13 -21.03
N LYS A 145 8.05 18.85 -21.34
CA LYS A 145 8.10 18.33 -22.71
C LYS A 145 6.95 18.84 -23.58
N ALA A 146 5.76 19.00 -23.00
CA ALA A 146 4.61 19.59 -23.66
C ALA A 146 4.77 21.09 -23.95
N GLY A 147 5.61 21.79 -23.18
CA GLY A 147 5.93 23.21 -23.35
C GLY A 147 5.03 24.16 -22.56
N GLY A 148 5.27 25.47 -22.71
CA GLY A 148 4.51 26.54 -22.05
C GLY A 148 5.00 26.93 -20.65
N TYR A 149 5.80 26.09 -19.99
CA TYR A 149 6.45 26.43 -18.73
C TYR A 149 7.79 27.14 -18.94
N THR A 150 7.94 28.32 -18.35
CA THR A 150 9.23 29.00 -18.20
C THR A 150 9.90 28.52 -16.92
N LYS A 151 11.13 28.01 -17.03
CA LYS A 151 11.93 27.54 -15.89
C LYS A 151 12.82 28.65 -15.35
N TYR A 152 12.97 28.70 -14.04
CA TYR A 152 13.78 29.66 -13.31
C TYR A 152 14.66 28.90 -12.31
N TRP A 153 15.83 29.48 -12.01
CA TRP A 153 16.74 28.99 -10.98
C TRP A 153 16.78 29.99 -9.84
N ASP A 154 16.53 29.51 -8.62
CA ASP A 154 16.75 30.30 -7.42
C ASP A 154 18.20 30.13 -6.94
N ASP A 155 19.04 31.12 -7.20
CA ASP A 155 20.45 31.02 -6.85
C ASP A 155 20.72 31.21 -5.34
N VAL A 156 19.76 31.69 -4.56
CA VAL A 156 19.90 31.76 -3.10
C VAL A 156 19.56 30.39 -2.50
N GLN A 157 18.42 29.84 -2.89
CA GLN A 157 17.89 28.61 -2.31
C GLN A 157 18.39 27.33 -3.00
N LYS A 158 19.10 27.47 -4.13
CA LYS A 158 19.73 26.42 -4.95
C LYS A 158 18.75 25.34 -5.43
N VAL A 159 17.58 25.78 -5.87
CA VAL A 159 16.51 24.92 -6.40
C VAL A 159 15.78 25.61 -7.55
N PRO A 160 15.24 24.85 -8.52
CA PRO A 160 14.48 25.42 -9.62
C PRO A 160 13.00 25.62 -9.27
N TYR A 161 12.35 26.48 -10.04
CA TYR A 161 10.90 26.53 -10.15
C TYR A 161 10.47 26.78 -11.59
N ALA A 162 9.20 26.57 -11.91
CA ALA A 162 8.67 26.80 -13.25
C ALA A 162 7.27 27.40 -13.23
N VAL A 163 6.96 28.21 -14.25
CA VAL A 163 5.70 28.97 -14.31
C VAL A 163 5.06 28.86 -15.68
N ASN A 164 3.75 28.62 -15.71
CA ASN A 164 2.91 28.69 -16.91
C ASN A 164 1.57 29.37 -16.56
N GLY A 165 1.37 30.59 -17.05
CA GLY A 165 0.20 31.39 -16.67
C GLY A 165 0.15 31.60 -15.16
N ASN A 166 -0.92 31.13 -14.52
CA ASN A 166 -1.09 31.18 -13.07
C ASN A 166 -0.63 29.89 -12.36
N GLN A 167 0.00 28.95 -13.05
CA GLN A 167 0.49 27.70 -12.46
C GLN A 167 1.98 27.83 -12.14
N TRP A 168 2.35 27.49 -10.91
CA TRP A 168 3.72 27.59 -10.40
C TRP A 168 4.14 26.25 -9.81
N ILE A 169 5.34 25.77 -10.14
CA ILE A 169 5.87 24.46 -9.73
C ILE A 169 7.23 24.66 -9.06
N SER A 170 7.39 24.29 -7.79
CA SER A 170 8.70 24.03 -7.19
C SER A 170 9.03 22.57 -7.36
N TYR A 171 10.27 22.25 -7.72
CA TYR A 171 10.71 20.88 -7.93
C TYR A 171 12.21 20.76 -7.70
N ASP A 172 12.71 19.53 -7.65
CA ASP A 172 14.13 19.22 -7.72
C ASP A 172 14.52 18.76 -9.12
N ASP A 173 15.68 19.19 -9.59
CA ASP A 173 16.27 18.76 -10.85
C ASP A 173 17.67 18.16 -10.62
N VAL A 174 18.34 17.79 -11.71
CA VAL A 174 19.69 17.22 -11.68
C VAL A 174 20.65 18.13 -10.90
N THR A 175 20.59 19.43 -11.15
CA THR A 175 21.49 20.43 -10.56
C THR A 175 21.25 20.58 -9.07
N SER A 176 19.99 20.75 -8.63
CA SER A 176 19.68 20.92 -7.20
C SER A 176 20.01 19.66 -6.40
N ILE A 177 19.80 18.47 -6.97
CA ILE A 177 20.14 17.19 -6.36
C ILE A 177 21.65 17.03 -6.19
N GLU A 178 22.44 17.36 -7.22
CA GLU A 178 23.91 17.32 -7.14
C GLU A 178 24.42 18.26 -6.03
N LEU A 179 23.88 19.48 -5.94
CA LEU A 179 24.24 20.44 -4.89
C LEU A 179 23.86 19.94 -3.49
N LYS A 180 22.68 19.35 -3.33
CA LYS A 180 22.24 18.73 -2.07
C LYS A 180 23.16 17.58 -1.67
N ILE A 181 23.52 16.70 -2.59
CA ILE A 181 24.41 15.57 -2.29
C ILE A 181 25.83 16.03 -1.97
N ALA A 182 26.34 17.05 -2.66
CA ALA A 182 27.60 17.70 -2.31
C ALA A 182 27.54 18.30 -0.90
N TYR A 183 26.43 18.94 -0.54
CA TYR A 183 26.18 19.42 0.83
C TYR A 183 26.19 18.28 1.86
N ALA A 184 25.47 17.18 1.60
CA ALA A 184 25.43 16.01 2.49
C ALA A 184 26.84 15.41 2.71
N LYS A 185 27.62 15.28 1.64
CA LYS A 185 29.03 14.84 1.71
C LYS A 185 29.87 15.80 2.56
N ASN A 186 29.74 17.11 2.35
CA ASN A 186 30.47 18.13 3.12
C ASN A 186 30.10 18.10 4.62
N LYS A 187 28.84 17.83 4.95
CA LYS A 187 28.36 17.64 6.33
C LYS A 187 28.66 16.25 6.92
N LYS A 188 29.29 15.36 6.14
CA LYS A 188 29.62 13.98 6.52
C LYS A 188 28.39 13.19 6.96
N LEU A 189 27.28 13.39 6.25
CA LEU A 189 26.03 12.68 6.53
C LEU A 189 26.15 11.19 6.14
N GLY A 190 25.34 10.34 6.77
CA GLY A 190 25.30 8.90 6.50
C GLY A 190 24.83 8.52 5.11
N GLY A 191 24.15 9.43 4.41
CA GLY A 191 23.67 9.22 3.05
C GLY A 191 22.51 10.14 2.68
N VAL A 192 21.78 9.74 1.64
CA VAL A 192 20.57 10.41 1.19
C VAL A 192 19.43 9.41 0.98
N MET A 193 18.20 9.88 1.16
CA MET A 193 16.95 9.12 1.00
C MET A 193 16.16 9.76 -0.14
N LEU A 194 15.56 8.94 -1.01
CA LEU A 194 14.76 9.39 -2.13
C LEU A 194 13.28 9.08 -1.86
N TRP A 195 12.43 10.10 -1.93
CA TRP A 195 10.98 9.96 -1.81
C TRP A 195 10.28 10.46 -3.08
N SER A 196 9.70 9.62 -3.92
CA SER A 196 9.72 8.15 -3.93
C SER A 196 9.96 7.64 -5.34
N LEU A 197 10.39 6.37 -5.47
CA LEU A 197 10.90 5.81 -6.73
C LEU A 197 9.86 5.84 -7.87
N GLU A 198 8.59 5.62 -7.55
CA GLU A 198 7.50 5.61 -8.53
C GLU A 198 7.14 6.99 -9.07
N SER A 199 7.65 8.06 -8.44
CA SER A 199 7.41 9.43 -8.89
C SER A 199 8.40 9.86 -10.00
N ASP A 200 9.46 9.08 -10.22
CA ASP A 200 10.50 9.33 -11.22
C ASP A 200 10.10 8.84 -12.63
N ASP A 201 10.85 9.24 -13.66
CA ASP A 201 10.67 8.79 -15.04
C ASP A 201 11.32 7.40 -15.26
N ASP A 202 10.63 6.34 -14.85
CA ASP A 202 11.09 4.95 -14.95
C ASP A 202 11.22 4.43 -16.39
N ARG A 203 10.61 5.11 -17.37
CA ARG A 203 10.50 4.69 -18.77
C ARG A 203 11.21 5.61 -19.76
N ASN A 204 11.92 6.61 -19.26
CA ASN A 204 12.60 7.61 -20.08
C ASN A 204 11.64 8.31 -21.07
N LEU A 205 10.43 8.62 -20.62
CA LEU A 205 9.42 9.32 -21.42
C LEU A 205 9.85 10.77 -21.70
N CYS A 206 10.63 11.37 -20.80
CA CYS A 206 11.06 12.77 -20.88
C CYS A 206 12.45 12.96 -21.50
N GLY A 207 13.18 11.88 -21.79
CA GLY A 207 14.49 11.93 -22.46
C GLY A 207 15.68 12.15 -21.52
N GLY A 208 15.48 12.09 -20.20
CA GLY A 208 16.54 12.22 -19.18
C GLY A 208 17.27 10.91 -18.82
N GLY A 209 16.87 9.79 -19.41
CA GLY A 209 17.30 8.45 -19.03
C GLY A 209 16.30 7.75 -18.10
N LEU A 210 16.50 6.45 -17.87
CA LEU A 210 15.68 5.68 -16.92
C LEU A 210 15.97 6.18 -15.49
N TYR A 211 14.91 6.45 -14.74
CA TYR A 211 14.99 6.98 -13.38
C TYR A 211 15.88 8.21 -13.31
N THR A 212 15.50 9.31 -13.97
CA THR A 212 16.35 10.51 -14.06
C THR A 212 16.79 11.01 -12.69
N ILE A 213 15.88 11.07 -11.72
CA ILE A 213 16.18 11.49 -10.35
C ILE A 213 17.00 10.42 -9.61
N GLY A 214 16.58 9.15 -9.65
CA GLY A 214 17.26 8.05 -8.97
C GLY A 214 18.69 7.82 -9.47
N THR A 215 18.89 7.89 -10.79
CA THR A 215 20.21 7.80 -11.44
C THR A 215 21.09 8.98 -11.07
N THR A 216 20.53 10.20 -11.01
CA THR A 216 21.28 11.38 -10.54
C THR A 216 21.74 11.19 -9.10
N VAL A 217 20.84 10.76 -8.21
CA VAL A 217 21.18 10.47 -6.80
C VAL A 217 22.29 9.44 -6.71
N TYR A 218 22.17 8.32 -7.42
CA TYR A 218 23.17 7.26 -7.42
C TYR A 218 24.54 7.76 -7.89
N ASN A 219 24.58 8.42 -9.05
CA ASN A 219 25.81 8.92 -9.65
C ASN A 219 26.47 10.01 -8.80
N ALA A 220 25.68 10.92 -8.21
CA ALA A 220 26.21 11.96 -7.34
C ALA A 220 26.77 11.40 -6.02
N VAL A 221 26.22 10.29 -5.50
CA VAL A 221 26.73 9.61 -4.31
C VAL A 221 28.00 8.80 -4.63
N PHE A 222 27.94 7.89 -5.61
CA PHE A 222 28.98 6.88 -5.86
C PHE A 222 29.95 7.20 -6.99
N GLY A 223 29.67 8.23 -7.79
CA GLY A 223 30.35 8.50 -9.06
C GLY A 223 29.74 7.69 -10.21
N SER A 224 29.99 8.13 -11.45
CA SER A 224 29.48 7.52 -12.68
C SER A 224 30.17 6.17 -12.95
N SER A 225 29.68 5.09 -12.35
CA SER A 225 29.92 3.72 -12.80
C SER A 225 28.59 3.11 -13.26
N PRO A 226 28.52 2.46 -14.42
CA PRO A 226 27.27 1.90 -14.90
C PRO A 226 26.74 0.86 -13.88
N PRO A 227 25.43 0.81 -13.59
CA PRO A 227 24.89 -0.34 -12.88
C PRO A 227 25.22 -1.59 -13.68
N PRO A 228 25.50 -2.74 -13.04
CA PRO A 228 25.79 -3.97 -13.76
C PRO A 228 24.63 -4.26 -14.70
N THR A 229 24.90 -4.22 -16.01
CA THR A 229 23.95 -4.62 -17.04
C THR A 229 23.60 -6.07 -16.78
N SER A 230 22.40 -6.33 -16.26
CA SER A 230 21.81 -7.67 -16.36
C SER A 230 21.70 -8.02 -17.85
N PRO A 231 22.15 -9.20 -18.29
CA PRO A 231 22.03 -9.60 -19.69
C PRO A 231 20.55 -9.86 -20.00
N THR A 232 19.93 -8.94 -20.74
CA THR A 232 18.59 -9.16 -21.29
C THR A 232 18.70 -10.19 -22.42
N THR A 233 18.52 -11.47 -22.09
CA THR A 233 18.24 -12.52 -23.08
C THR A 233 16.83 -12.29 -23.64
N VAL A 234 16.71 -11.38 -24.61
CA VAL A 234 15.51 -11.29 -25.44
C VAL A 234 15.54 -12.47 -26.40
N LYS A 235 14.70 -13.48 -26.14
CA LYS A 235 14.42 -14.55 -27.09
C LYS A 235 13.66 -13.96 -28.29
N PRO A 236 14.09 -14.15 -29.55
CA PRO A 236 13.36 -13.65 -30.70
C PRO A 236 12.08 -14.46 -30.90
N THR A 237 10.92 -13.81 -30.76
CA THR A 237 9.64 -14.39 -31.19
C THR A 237 9.46 -14.09 -32.67
N THR A 238 9.59 -15.12 -33.51
CA THR A 238 9.30 -15.02 -34.94
C THR A 238 7.79 -15.10 -35.14
N THR A 239 7.14 -13.98 -35.43
CA THR A 239 5.72 -13.93 -35.78
C THR A 239 5.54 -14.42 -37.22
N THR A 240 5.02 -15.63 -37.40
CA THR A 240 4.54 -16.09 -38.71
C THR A 240 3.05 -15.79 -38.81
N THR A 241 2.71 -14.85 -39.68
CA THR A 241 1.34 -14.44 -40.00
C THR A 241 0.73 -15.42 -41.00
N THR A 242 -0.25 -16.22 -40.59
CA THR A 242 -1.15 -16.91 -41.54
C THR A 242 -2.60 -16.59 -41.22
N LYS A 243 -3.24 -15.94 -42.19
CA LYS A 243 -4.64 -15.53 -42.24
C LYS A 243 -5.58 -16.76 -42.34
N PRO A 244 -6.74 -16.79 -41.68
CA PRO A 244 -7.68 -17.90 -41.78
C PRO A 244 -8.46 -17.87 -43.10
N VAL A 245 -8.51 -19.01 -43.80
CA VAL A 245 -9.42 -19.28 -44.92
C VAL A 245 -10.52 -20.23 -44.43
N THR A 246 -11.76 -19.81 -44.62
CA THR A 246 -13.00 -20.54 -44.34
C THR A 246 -13.16 -21.71 -45.30
N THR A 247 -13.49 -22.90 -44.81
CA THR A 247 -14.18 -23.92 -45.63
C THR A 247 -15.15 -24.73 -44.79
N THR A 248 -16.41 -24.63 -45.16
CA THR A 248 -17.59 -25.38 -44.71
C THR A 248 -17.49 -26.84 -45.15
N THR A 249 -17.77 -27.81 -44.28
CA THR A 249 -18.46 -29.04 -44.71
C THR A 249 -19.09 -29.81 -43.55
N THR A 250 -20.15 -30.51 -43.92
CA THR A 250 -21.25 -31.06 -43.14
C THR A 250 -20.99 -32.39 -42.45
N LYS A 251 -21.74 -32.57 -41.37
CA LYS A 251 -21.98 -33.74 -40.52
C LYS A 251 -22.40 -35.02 -41.28
N PRO A 252 -22.04 -36.22 -40.78
CA PRO A 252 -22.83 -37.43 -40.96
C PRO A 252 -23.67 -37.77 -39.72
N VAL A 253 -24.91 -38.18 -39.98
CA VAL A 253 -25.92 -38.71 -39.03
C VAL A 253 -26.04 -40.20 -39.26
N THR A 254 -26.04 -41.04 -38.21
CA THR A 254 -26.92 -42.23 -38.08
C THR A 254 -26.90 -42.71 -36.61
N THR A 255 -27.94 -42.55 -35.77
CA THR A 255 -29.26 -43.23 -35.58
C THR A 255 -29.22 -44.46 -34.64
N THR A 256 -29.98 -44.35 -33.53
CA THR A 256 -30.72 -45.39 -32.74
C THR A 256 -29.92 -46.50 -32.00
N THR A 257 -30.25 -46.91 -30.76
CA THR A 257 -31.56 -47.47 -30.33
C THR A 257 -31.70 -47.60 -28.78
N ALA A 258 -32.93 -47.40 -28.29
CA ALA A 258 -33.67 -47.73 -27.04
C ALA A 258 -33.04 -48.34 -25.74
N LYS A 259 -33.36 -47.70 -24.59
CA LYS A 259 -34.12 -48.10 -23.33
C LYS A 259 -34.47 -49.60 -23.12
N PRO A 260 -34.69 -50.22 -21.89
CA PRO A 260 -35.25 -49.75 -20.58
C PRO A 260 -34.47 -50.18 -19.30
N ALA A 261 -34.52 -49.50 -18.13
CA ALA A 261 -35.57 -49.19 -17.13
C ALA A 261 -35.76 -50.21 -15.97
N ALA A 262 -36.00 -49.65 -14.76
CA ALA A 262 -36.49 -50.23 -13.49
C ALA A 262 -35.43 -50.96 -12.61
N THR A 263 -35.45 -50.93 -11.25
CA THR A 263 -36.56 -50.80 -10.29
C THR A 263 -36.08 -50.31 -8.90
N THR A 264 -36.94 -49.48 -8.29
CA THR A 264 -37.33 -49.16 -6.90
C THR A 264 -36.76 -49.93 -5.67
N SER A 265 -36.54 -49.20 -4.55
CA SER A 265 -37.10 -49.44 -3.18
C SER A 265 -36.31 -48.64 -2.12
N THR A 266 -36.81 -47.51 -1.59
CA THR A 266 -37.51 -47.33 -0.28
C THR A 266 -36.84 -47.91 0.98
N GLN A 267 -36.33 -47.04 1.87
CA GLN A 267 -36.74 -46.95 3.29
C GLN A 267 -36.12 -45.75 4.05
N LYS A 268 -36.94 -45.12 4.89
CA LYS A 268 -36.73 -44.16 6.00
C LYS A 268 -37.69 -44.66 7.12
N PRO A 269 -37.65 -44.26 8.41
CA PRO A 269 -36.65 -43.57 9.26
C PRO A 269 -36.29 -44.34 10.56
N ALA A 270 -35.24 -43.90 11.27
CA ALA A 270 -35.24 -43.93 12.74
C ALA A 270 -34.46 -42.73 13.30
N VAL A 271 -35.10 -42.04 14.25
CA VAL A 271 -34.58 -40.92 15.04
C VAL A 271 -33.96 -41.49 16.31
N THR A 272 -32.73 -41.11 16.66
CA THR A 272 -32.28 -41.15 18.06
C THR A 272 -31.27 -40.03 18.29
N THR A 273 -31.60 -39.19 19.26
CA THR A 273 -30.86 -38.05 19.79
C THR A 273 -29.63 -38.52 20.57
N THR A 274 -28.44 -37.97 20.27
CA THR A 274 -27.36 -37.84 21.26
C THR A 274 -26.56 -36.55 21.02
N THR A 275 -26.25 -35.91 22.14
CA THR A 275 -25.58 -34.63 22.43
C THR A 275 -24.19 -34.48 21.77
N PRO A 276 -23.65 -33.25 21.58
CA PRO A 276 -22.44 -33.01 20.79
C PRO A 276 -21.20 -33.67 21.42
N ALA A 277 -20.62 -34.62 20.71
CA ALA A 277 -19.29 -35.10 21.02
C ALA A 277 -18.28 -34.03 20.60
N THR A 278 -17.59 -33.49 21.61
CA THR A 278 -16.30 -32.82 21.52
C THR A 278 -15.41 -33.55 20.51
N THR A 279 -15.24 -32.99 19.32
CA THR A 279 -14.31 -33.55 18.35
C THR A 279 -12.93 -33.01 18.68
N THR A 280 -12.24 -33.76 19.53
CA THR A 280 -10.79 -33.88 19.50
C THR A 280 -10.33 -34.14 18.06
N THR A 281 -9.26 -33.46 17.69
CA THR A 281 -8.56 -33.50 16.41
C THR A 281 -8.41 -34.92 15.85
N PRO A 282 -8.88 -35.23 14.63
CA PRO A 282 -8.41 -36.41 13.91
C PRO A 282 -7.08 -36.06 13.24
N SER A 283 -6.06 -36.84 13.57
CA SER A 283 -4.83 -37.00 12.79
C SER A 283 -5.21 -37.54 11.40
N GLY A 284 -5.59 -36.66 10.49
CA GLY A 284 -5.91 -37.01 9.10
C GLY A 284 -4.65 -36.94 8.25
N THR A 285 -4.27 -38.05 7.63
CA THR A 285 -3.14 -38.10 6.69
C THR A 285 -3.47 -37.25 5.47
N LEU A 286 -2.67 -36.22 5.19
CA LEU A 286 -2.87 -35.31 4.05
C LEU A 286 -2.74 -36.10 2.74
N ILE A 287 -3.73 -35.98 1.84
CA ILE A 287 -3.75 -36.69 0.53
C ILE A 287 -3.30 -35.75 -0.58
N CYS A 288 -2.43 -36.25 -1.46
CA CYS A 288 -1.87 -35.51 -2.59
C CYS A 288 -2.92 -35.27 -3.69
N PRO A 289 -3.20 -34.01 -4.05
CA PRO A 289 -4.23 -33.67 -5.05
C PRO A 289 -3.77 -33.87 -6.49
N SER A 290 -2.46 -33.81 -6.77
CA SER A 290 -1.86 -33.96 -8.09
C SER A 290 -0.39 -34.33 -7.97
N SER A 291 0.23 -34.77 -9.08
CA SER A 291 1.66 -35.11 -9.11
C SER A 291 2.54 -33.87 -9.05
N GLY A 292 3.74 -33.99 -8.50
CA GLY A 292 4.73 -32.91 -8.39
C GLY A 292 4.93 -32.47 -6.95
N PHE A 293 5.68 -31.40 -6.73
CA PHE A 293 5.91 -30.89 -5.39
C PHE A 293 4.73 -30.04 -4.91
N LYS A 294 4.24 -30.33 -3.70
CA LYS A 294 3.10 -29.66 -3.07
C LYS A 294 3.47 -29.09 -1.72
N ARG A 295 3.11 -27.82 -1.50
CA ARG A 295 3.40 -27.12 -0.25
C ARG A 295 2.63 -27.75 0.90
N ASP A 296 3.27 -27.82 2.06
CA ASP A 296 2.60 -28.21 3.29
C ASP A 296 1.55 -27.15 3.67
N PRO A 297 0.28 -27.54 3.87
CA PRO A 297 -0.81 -26.62 4.14
C PRO A 297 -0.72 -25.93 5.50
N THR A 298 0.11 -26.45 6.41
CA THR A 298 0.30 -25.96 7.78
C THR A 298 1.67 -25.32 8.01
N ASN A 299 2.62 -25.54 7.11
CA ASN A 299 3.94 -24.90 7.14
C ASN A 299 4.36 -24.47 5.74
N CYS A 300 4.26 -23.18 5.45
CA CYS A 300 4.51 -22.68 4.11
C CYS A 300 5.99 -22.75 3.66
N GLY A 301 6.92 -23.02 4.57
CA GLY A 301 8.32 -23.34 4.26
C GLY A 301 8.59 -24.83 4.10
N ALA A 302 7.55 -25.68 4.15
CA ALA A 302 7.66 -27.12 3.95
C ALA A 302 6.87 -27.57 2.72
N PHE A 303 7.27 -28.69 2.12
CA PHE A 303 6.61 -29.27 0.94
C PHE A 303 6.88 -30.77 0.82
N TYR A 304 6.09 -31.44 -0.01
CA TYR A 304 6.11 -32.89 -0.23
C TYR A 304 6.23 -33.18 -1.72
N GLN A 305 6.91 -34.27 -2.08
CA GLN A 305 6.76 -34.86 -3.40
C GLN A 305 5.47 -35.69 -3.42
N CYS A 306 4.56 -35.33 -4.31
CA CYS A 306 3.22 -35.88 -4.34
C CYS A 306 2.95 -36.74 -5.58
N TYR A 307 2.13 -37.77 -5.38
CA TYR A 307 1.53 -38.59 -6.42
C TYR A 307 0.01 -38.57 -6.24
N PRO A 308 -0.80 -38.38 -7.30
CA PRO A 308 -2.23 -38.18 -7.17
C PRO A 308 -2.92 -39.31 -6.38
N GLY A 309 -3.75 -38.94 -5.41
CA GLY A 309 -4.55 -39.89 -4.63
C GLY A 309 -3.78 -40.66 -3.55
N GLN A 310 -2.46 -40.43 -3.41
CA GLN A 310 -1.64 -41.04 -2.37
C GLN A 310 -1.54 -40.14 -1.13
N PRO A 311 -1.43 -40.72 0.08
CA PRO A 311 -1.08 -39.94 1.26
C PRO A 311 0.33 -39.33 1.14
N VAL A 312 0.52 -38.12 1.69
CA VAL A 312 1.86 -37.53 1.81
C VAL A 312 2.69 -38.39 2.76
N ASN A 313 3.94 -38.60 2.40
CA ASN A 313 4.90 -39.23 3.29
C ASN A 313 5.53 -38.16 4.19
N TYR A 314 5.11 -38.11 5.46
CA TYR A 314 5.65 -37.16 6.43
C TYR A 314 7.14 -37.32 6.70
N ALA A 315 7.71 -38.51 6.47
CA ALA A 315 9.15 -38.73 6.58
C ALA A 315 9.93 -38.05 5.44
N TRP A 316 9.27 -37.72 4.34
CA TRP A 316 9.87 -37.08 3.16
C TRP A 316 9.43 -35.62 3.02
N ARG A 317 9.04 -35.02 4.15
CA ARG A 317 8.76 -33.59 4.24
C ARG A 317 10.05 -32.82 3.99
N LEU A 318 10.09 -32.08 2.90
CA LEU A 318 11.19 -31.19 2.54
C LEU A 318 10.95 -29.82 3.15
N LEU A 319 12.04 -29.14 3.48
CA LEU A 319 12.02 -27.79 4.03
C LEU A 319 12.80 -26.86 3.11
N CYS A 320 12.23 -25.68 2.88
CA CYS A 320 12.94 -24.56 2.32
C CYS A 320 13.98 -24.02 3.30
N GLN A 321 15.00 -23.36 2.76
CA GLN A 321 15.96 -22.61 3.57
C GLN A 321 15.22 -21.59 4.45
N SER A 322 15.74 -21.32 5.65
CA SER A 322 15.13 -20.38 6.60
C SER A 322 14.72 -19.06 5.95
N GLY A 323 13.46 -18.65 6.14
CA GLY A 323 12.88 -17.43 5.56
C GLY A 323 12.29 -17.58 4.15
N LEU A 324 12.46 -18.74 3.50
CA LEU A 324 11.87 -19.04 2.19
C LEU A 324 10.65 -19.94 2.29
N TYR A 325 9.81 -19.86 1.27
CA TYR A 325 8.49 -20.47 1.18
C TYR A 325 8.39 -21.27 -0.12
N PHE A 326 7.72 -22.42 -0.09
CA PHE A 326 7.63 -23.25 -1.29
C PHE A 326 6.60 -22.68 -2.29
N ASP A 327 7.06 -22.35 -3.49
CA ASP A 327 6.24 -21.91 -4.60
C ASP A 327 5.93 -23.09 -5.52
N GLU A 328 4.66 -23.51 -5.53
CA GLU A 328 4.19 -24.62 -6.36
C GLU A 328 4.21 -24.29 -7.86
N ALA A 329 4.16 -23.00 -8.24
CA ALA A 329 4.14 -22.59 -9.64
C ALA A 329 5.52 -22.77 -10.29
N SER A 330 6.59 -22.39 -9.58
CA SER A 330 7.96 -22.58 -10.04
C SER A 330 8.61 -23.88 -9.57
N SER A 331 7.97 -24.61 -8.65
CA SER A 331 8.56 -25.76 -7.95
C SER A 331 9.89 -25.43 -7.24
N THR A 332 10.00 -24.23 -6.69
CA THR A 332 11.20 -23.76 -5.98
C THR A 332 10.87 -23.09 -4.64
N CYS A 333 11.86 -22.93 -3.78
CA CYS A 333 11.73 -22.13 -2.56
C CYS A 333 12.03 -20.66 -2.89
N ASN A 334 11.06 -19.80 -2.66
CA ASN A 334 11.12 -18.39 -3.00
C ASN A 334 10.71 -17.50 -1.81
N TRP A 335 10.88 -16.20 -1.92
CA TRP A 335 10.50 -15.25 -0.87
C TRP A 335 8.98 -15.26 -0.63
N SER A 336 8.56 -15.09 0.63
CA SER A 336 7.15 -15.16 1.06
C SER A 336 6.18 -14.35 0.20
N PHE A 337 6.60 -13.15 -0.21
CA PHE A 337 5.82 -12.19 -0.98
C PHE A 337 5.67 -12.58 -2.46
N LEU A 338 6.51 -13.48 -2.98
CA LEU A 338 6.43 -14.02 -4.35
C LEU A 338 5.60 -15.31 -4.43
N VAL A 339 5.37 -16.00 -3.29
CA VAL A 339 4.77 -17.34 -3.22
C VAL A 339 3.22 -17.32 -3.17
N SER A 340 2.60 -16.16 -2.92
CA SER A 340 1.14 -16.00 -3.04
C SER A 340 0.79 -14.52 -3.19
N TYR A 341 0.71 -14.03 -4.42
CA TYR A 341 0.17 -12.70 -4.71
C TYR A 341 -1.27 -12.61 -4.21
N LYS A 342 -1.58 -11.54 -3.47
CA LYS A 342 -2.94 -11.24 -3.04
C LYS A 342 -3.48 -10.09 -3.89
N VAL A 343 -4.46 -10.39 -4.72
CA VAL A 343 -5.29 -9.39 -5.39
C VAL A 343 -6.52 -9.15 -4.53
N PHE A 344 -6.58 -7.97 -3.91
CA PHE A 344 -7.74 -7.48 -3.15
C PHE A 344 -8.62 -6.63 -4.07
N CYS A 345 -9.87 -7.06 -4.25
CA CYS A 345 -10.87 -6.32 -5.01
C CYS A 345 -11.92 -5.79 -4.06
N PHE A 346 -12.10 -4.47 -4.06
CA PHE A 346 -13.10 -3.82 -3.23
C PHE A 346 -14.38 -3.62 -4.04
N TYR A 347 -15.50 -4.09 -3.49
CA TYR A 347 -16.83 -3.86 -4.05
C TYR A 347 -17.63 -2.99 -3.09
N LEU A 348 -17.99 -1.78 -3.55
CA LEU A 348 -18.83 -0.86 -2.79
C LEU A 348 -20.30 -1.26 -2.95
N GLY A 349 -20.98 -1.57 -1.85
CA GLY A 349 -22.39 -1.96 -1.87
C GLY A 349 -23.34 -0.92 -2.46
N SER A 350 -22.94 0.35 -2.48
CA SER A 350 -23.70 1.44 -3.10
C SER A 350 -23.72 1.37 -4.64
N ALA A 351 -22.85 0.58 -5.28
CA ALA A 351 -22.81 0.44 -6.74
C ALA A 351 -24.11 -0.11 -7.34
N LYS A 352 -24.89 -0.87 -6.56
CA LYS A 352 -26.20 -1.41 -6.96
C LYS A 352 -27.28 -0.35 -7.19
N TYR A 353 -27.08 0.85 -6.64
CA TYR A 353 -27.99 1.99 -6.75
C TYR A 353 -27.61 2.98 -7.87
N ARG A 354 -26.49 2.75 -8.56
CA ARG A 354 -26.09 3.57 -9.72
C ARG A 354 -27.06 3.37 -10.89
N VAL A 355 -27.14 4.35 -11.77
CA VAL A 355 -28.07 4.37 -12.92
C VAL A 355 -27.43 3.82 -14.20
N GLY A 356 -28.27 3.29 -15.09
CA GLY A 356 -27.86 2.80 -16.42
C GLY A 356 -26.74 1.75 -16.35
N ASN A 357 -25.78 1.86 -17.26
CA ASN A 357 -24.62 0.95 -17.35
C ASN A 357 -23.63 1.07 -16.17
N GLY A 358 -23.81 2.07 -15.29
CA GLY A 358 -22.98 2.23 -14.09
C GLY A 358 -23.43 1.34 -12.92
N ARG A 359 -24.60 0.69 -13.03
CA ARG A 359 -25.14 -0.23 -12.02
C ARG A 359 -24.36 -1.53 -12.03
N VAL A 360 -23.79 -1.90 -10.89
CA VAL A 360 -23.08 -3.17 -10.69
C VAL A 360 -23.65 -3.84 -9.45
N THR A 361 -24.03 -5.12 -9.58
CA THR A 361 -24.51 -5.98 -8.50
C THR A 361 -23.49 -7.09 -8.20
N ILE A 362 -23.70 -7.83 -7.10
CA ILE A 362 -22.82 -8.95 -6.73
C ILE A 362 -22.81 -10.03 -7.84
N GLY A 363 -23.93 -10.20 -8.55
CA GLY A 363 -24.03 -11.15 -9.66
C GLY A 363 -23.18 -10.79 -10.89
N ASP A 364 -22.78 -9.52 -11.02
CA ASP A 364 -21.97 -9.04 -12.14
C ASP A 364 -20.46 -9.20 -11.87
N LEU A 365 -20.08 -9.55 -10.65
CA LEU A 365 -18.68 -9.70 -10.27
C LEU A 365 -18.08 -10.97 -10.88
N ASN A 366 -16.89 -10.86 -11.48
CA ASN A 366 -16.11 -12.02 -11.88
C ASN A 366 -15.21 -12.47 -10.71
N PRO A 367 -15.55 -13.56 -10.01
CA PRO A 367 -14.84 -14.00 -8.81
C PRO A 367 -13.46 -14.61 -9.10
N THR A 368 -13.09 -14.81 -10.37
CA THR A 368 -11.78 -15.37 -10.75
C THR A 368 -10.68 -14.35 -10.89
N LEU A 369 -11.01 -13.05 -10.86
CA LEU A 369 -10.02 -11.96 -11.00
C LEU A 369 -9.32 -11.62 -9.69
N CYS A 370 -9.85 -12.08 -8.56
CA CYS A 370 -9.50 -11.61 -7.23
C CYS A 370 -9.21 -12.79 -6.29
N THR A 371 -8.16 -12.67 -5.49
CA THR A 371 -7.88 -13.65 -4.42
C THR A 371 -8.66 -13.31 -3.14
N HIS A 372 -8.98 -12.03 -2.94
CA HIS A 372 -9.69 -11.50 -1.79
C HIS A 372 -10.74 -10.52 -2.30
N LEU A 373 -12.02 -10.76 -2.01
CA LEU A 373 -13.11 -9.84 -2.25
C LEU A 373 -13.44 -9.13 -0.93
N VAL A 374 -13.39 -7.80 -0.90
CA VAL A 374 -13.74 -6.99 0.26
C VAL A 374 -15.03 -6.24 -0.02
N TYR A 375 -16.08 -6.57 0.72
CA TYR A 375 -17.38 -5.91 0.60
C TYR A 375 -17.45 -4.67 1.49
N GLN A 376 -17.48 -3.47 0.89
CA GLN A 376 -17.59 -2.20 1.61
C GLN A 376 -19.05 -1.74 1.69
N HIS A 377 -19.65 -1.87 2.86
CA HIS A 377 -21.03 -1.42 3.08
C HIS A 377 -21.35 -1.05 4.53
N TYR A 378 -20.79 -1.76 5.50
CA TYR A 378 -21.25 -1.68 6.88
C TYR A 378 -20.67 -0.49 7.64
N THR A 379 -21.49 0.08 8.50
CA THR A 379 -21.12 1.15 9.44
C THR A 379 -21.44 0.74 10.88
N LEU A 380 -21.11 1.60 11.84
CA LEU A 380 -21.38 1.40 13.27
C LEU A 380 -22.32 2.49 13.79
N SER A 381 -23.30 2.09 14.60
CA SER A 381 -24.09 3.05 15.37
C SER A 381 -23.28 3.68 16.50
N LEU A 382 -23.80 4.76 17.10
CA LEU A 382 -23.21 5.37 18.30
C LEU A 382 -23.14 4.42 19.52
N ALA A 383 -23.88 3.31 19.49
CA ALA A 383 -23.85 2.25 20.51
C ALA A 383 -22.95 1.06 20.11
N GLY A 384 -22.22 1.17 19.01
CA GLY A 384 -21.28 0.15 18.55
C GLY A 384 -21.93 -1.06 17.88
N ALA A 385 -23.19 -0.96 17.46
CA ALA A 385 -23.88 -2.01 16.70
C ALA A 385 -23.59 -1.86 15.21
N VAL A 386 -23.30 -2.98 14.52
CA VAL A 386 -23.16 -3.01 13.06
C VAL A 386 -24.51 -2.66 12.42
N GLN A 387 -24.50 -1.73 11.47
CA GLN A 387 -25.69 -1.27 10.75
C GLN A 387 -25.71 -1.80 9.31
N ASP A 388 -26.91 -1.78 8.71
CA ASP A 388 -27.16 -2.08 7.30
C ASP A 388 -26.71 -3.49 6.85
N VAL A 389 -26.82 -4.47 7.76
CA VAL A 389 -26.51 -5.87 7.45
C VAL A 389 -27.61 -6.50 6.57
N ASP A 390 -27.37 -6.53 5.26
CA ASP A 390 -28.24 -7.22 4.32
C ASP A 390 -27.90 -8.73 4.23
N THR A 391 -28.80 -9.55 4.78
CA THR A 391 -28.64 -11.01 4.78
C THR A 391 -28.71 -11.65 3.40
N ASN A 392 -29.38 -11.03 2.43
CA ASN A 392 -29.46 -11.55 1.07
C ASN A 392 -28.16 -11.31 0.31
N GLU A 393 -27.54 -10.14 0.48
CA GLU A 393 -26.23 -9.86 -0.12
C GLU A 393 -25.13 -10.73 0.47
N LEU A 394 -25.15 -10.96 1.80
CA LEU A 394 -24.23 -11.91 2.43
C LEU A 394 -24.36 -13.31 1.81
N LYS A 395 -25.57 -13.80 1.57
CA LYS A 395 -25.79 -15.09 0.89
C LYS A 395 -25.21 -15.09 -0.53
N GLN A 396 -25.35 -14.00 -1.28
CA GLN A 396 -24.78 -13.89 -2.64
C GLN A 396 -23.24 -13.88 -2.62
N LEU A 397 -22.62 -13.15 -1.70
CA LEU A 397 -21.17 -13.14 -1.50
C LEU A 397 -20.65 -14.55 -1.13
N LEU A 398 -21.37 -15.25 -0.26
CA LEU A 398 -21.03 -16.63 0.11
C LEU A 398 -21.24 -17.62 -1.03
N ALA A 399 -22.21 -17.38 -1.92
CA ALA A 399 -22.40 -18.19 -3.13
C ALA A 399 -21.25 -17.99 -4.14
N LEU A 400 -20.73 -16.76 -4.29
CA LEU A 400 -19.52 -16.50 -5.08
C LEU A 400 -18.31 -17.25 -4.53
N LYS A 401 -18.14 -17.26 -3.20
CA LYS A 401 -17.12 -18.04 -2.50
C LYS A 401 -17.29 -19.55 -2.70
N ALA A 402 -18.52 -20.07 -2.59
CA ALA A 402 -18.79 -21.49 -2.81
C ALA A 402 -18.42 -21.92 -4.24
N SER A 403 -18.60 -21.02 -5.20
CA SER A 403 -18.24 -21.23 -6.61
C SER A 403 -16.74 -21.04 -6.88
N ASN A 404 -16.00 -20.39 -5.97
CA ASN A 404 -14.56 -20.10 -6.08
C ASN A 404 -13.86 -20.34 -4.73
N PRO A 405 -13.62 -21.61 -4.35
CA PRO A 405 -13.17 -21.97 -3.00
C PRO A 405 -11.82 -21.37 -2.58
N TRP A 406 -11.04 -20.89 -3.55
CA TRP A 406 -9.73 -20.27 -3.34
C TRP A 406 -9.82 -18.76 -3.01
N MET A 407 -10.94 -18.10 -3.34
CA MET A 407 -11.17 -16.69 -3.03
C MET A 407 -11.60 -16.53 -1.57
N LYS A 408 -11.03 -15.53 -0.89
CA LYS A 408 -11.44 -15.12 0.47
C LYS A 408 -12.45 -13.98 0.40
N VAL A 409 -13.51 -14.06 1.19
CA VAL A 409 -14.53 -13.00 1.27
C VAL A 409 -14.45 -12.31 2.63
N LEU A 410 -14.14 -11.02 2.59
CA LEU A 410 -14.09 -10.14 3.74
C LEU A 410 -15.21 -9.10 3.65
N VAL A 411 -15.59 -8.56 4.81
CA VAL A 411 -16.45 -7.38 4.89
C VAL A 411 -15.67 -6.24 5.52
N SER A 412 -15.90 -5.03 5.03
CA SER A 412 -15.32 -3.80 5.56
C SER A 412 -16.34 -3.07 6.41
N VAL A 413 -15.92 -2.64 7.59
CA VAL A 413 -16.70 -1.79 8.49
C VAL A 413 -16.04 -0.43 8.61
N GLY A 414 -16.82 0.62 8.33
CA GLY A 414 -16.37 2.01 8.35
C GLY A 414 -16.46 2.66 6.97
N GLY A 415 -15.40 3.35 6.56
CA GLY A 415 -15.32 4.10 5.32
C GLY A 415 -15.96 5.49 5.45
N PRO A 416 -16.33 6.15 4.33
CA PRO A 416 -16.86 7.51 4.33
C PRO A 416 -18.21 7.66 5.06
N THR A 417 -18.90 6.55 5.34
CA THR A 417 -20.20 6.53 6.04
C THR A 417 -20.08 6.45 7.56
N LEU A 418 -18.87 6.27 8.11
CA LEU A 418 -18.60 6.28 9.55
C LEU A 418 -17.68 7.44 9.91
N SER A 419 -18.21 8.42 10.62
CA SER A 419 -17.40 9.58 11.04
C SER A 419 -16.29 9.17 12.01
N SER A 420 -15.11 9.79 11.89
CA SER A 420 -14.02 9.60 12.84
C SER A 420 -14.41 9.95 14.28
N LYS A 421 -15.24 10.99 14.46
CA LYS A 421 -15.77 11.34 15.79
C LYS A 421 -16.53 10.17 16.42
N THR A 422 -17.37 9.48 15.64
CA THR A 422 -18.10 8.30 16.12
C THR A 422 -17.14 7.16 16.45
N MET A 423 -16.23 6.81 15.53
CA MET A 423 -15.29 5.71 15.76
C MET A 423 -14.39 5.98 16.97
N SER A 424 -13.83 7.19 17.08
CA SER A 424 -13.04 7.65 18.23
C SER A 424 -13.82 7.52 19.54
N GLY A 425 -15.06 8.02 19.59
CA GLY A 425 -15.93 7.90 20.76
C GLY A 425 -16.20 6.45 21.18
N LEU A 426 -16.40 5.55 20.22
CA LEU A 426 -16.61 4.12 20.47
C LEU A 426 -15.36 3.45 21.03
N VAL A 427 -14.18 3.72 20.46
CA VAL A 427 -12.94 3.03 20.86
C VAL A 427 -12.33 3.58 22.14
N LYS A 428 -12.57 4.85 22.46
CA LYS A 428 -12.06 5.52 23.67
C LYS A 428 -12.61 4.92 24.96
N ASN A 429 -13.87 4.48 24.96
CA ASN A 429 -14.47 3.83 26.12
C ASN A 429 -14.24 2.31 26.06
N ILE A 430 -13.56 1.74 27.06
CA ILE A 430 -13.24 0.30 27.11
C ILE A 430 -14.47 -0.62 26.98
N THR A 431 -15.60 -0.24 27.58
CA THR A 431 -16.84 -1.03 27.55
C THR A 431 -17.46 -0.99 26.16
N GLN A 432 -17.51 0.20 25.54
CA GLN A 432 -17.99 0.35 24.16
C GLN A 432 -17.07 -0.35 23.16
N ARG A 433 -15.76 -0.20 23.30
CA ARG A 433 -14.78 -0.88 22.43
C ARG A 433 -14.94 -2.40 22.48
N ARG A 434 -15.05 -2.98 23.67
CA ARG A 434 -15.30 -4.43 23.84
C ARG A 434 -16.63 -4.87 23.22
N LEU A 435 -17.66 -4.02 23.29
CA LEU A 435 -18.94 -4.28 22.65
C LEU A 435 -18.83 -4.24 21.12
N VAL A 436 -18.12 -3.25 20.57
CA VAL A 436 -17.80 -3.16 19.13
C VAL A 436 -17.06 -4.42 18.68
N VAL A 437 -15.99 -4.80 19.39
CA VAL A 437 -15.23 -6.03 19.12
C VAL A 437 -16.17 -7.23 19.11
N LYS A 438 -16.99 -7.41 20.15
CA LYS A 438 -17.96 -8.52 20.23
C LYS A 438 -18.91 -8.55 19.03
N ASN A 439 -19.46 -7.40 18.64
CA ASN A 439 -20.41 -7.30 17.53
C ASN A 439 -19.74 -7.59 16.18
N LEU A 440 -18.52 -7.12 15.97
CA LEU A 440 -17.73 -7.40 14.77
C LEU A 440 -17.36 -8.88 14.67
N ILE A 441 -16.92 -9.50 15.77
CA ILE A 441 -16.63 -10.95 15.78
C ILE A 441 -17.90 -11.75 15.47
N ALA A 442 -19.04 -11.39 16.06
CA ALA A 442 -20.32 -12.03 15.76
C ALA A 442 -20.70 -11.91 14.27
N LEU A 443 -20.48 -10.74 13.65
CA LEU A 443 -20.71 -10.55 12.22
C LEU A 443 -19.86 -11.53 11.38
N ILE A 444 -18.56 -11.65 11.67
CA ILE A 444 -17.66 -12.51 10.88
C ILE A 444 -17.96 -13.99 11.09
N VAL A 445 -18.08 -14.42 12.35
CA VAL A 445 -18.22 -15.83 12.71
C VAL A 445 -19.60 -16.37 12.32
N ASN A 446 -20.68 -15.65 12.65
CA ASN A 446 -22.04 -16.13 12.40
C ASN A 446 -22.39 -16.18 10.91
N ASN A 447 -21.67 -15.43 10.06
CA ASN A 447 -21.92 -15.36 8.63
C ASN A 447 -20.83 -16.07 7.80
N ALA A 448 -19.97 -16.90 8.41
CA ALA A 448 -18.96 -17.71 7.72
C ALA A 448 -18.00 -16.92 6.79
N LEU A 449 -17.78 -15.64 7.09
CA LEU A 449 -16.85 -14.77 6.36
C LEU A 449 -15.40 -15.17 6.64
N ASP A 450 -14.48 -14.86 5.72
CA ASP A 450 -13.05 -15.18 5.88
C ASP A 450 -12.29 -14.11 6.66
N GLY A 451 -12.85 -12.90 6.81
CA GLY A 451 -12.19 -11.86 7.57
C GLY A 451 -12.93 -10.54 7.63
N LEU A 452 -12.33 -9.62 8.37
CA LEU A 452 -12.79 -8.27 8.64
C LEU A 452 -11.77 -7.26 8.13
N ASP A 453 -12.25 -6.24 7.46
CA ASP A 453 -11.50 -5.03 7.13
C ASP A 453 -12.01 -3.86 7.98
N ILE A 454 -11.09 -3.09 8.58
CA ILE A 454 -11.43 -1.86 9.29
C ILE A 454 -11.02 -0.66 8.45
N ALA A 455 -12.01 0.12 8.02
CA ALA A 455 -11.82 1.35 7.27
C ALA A 455 -12.08 2.57 8.16
N TRP A 456 -11.11 2.96 8.99
CA TRP A 456 -11.23 4.18 9.80
C TRP A 456 -10.56 5.35 9.06
N PHE A 457 -11.36 6.29 8.55
CA PHE A 457 -10.89 7.48 7.84
C PHE A 457 -11.16 8.76 8.66
N TYR A 458 -10.25 9.23 9.51
CA TYR A 458 -8.99 8.65 9.99
C TYR A 458 -8.87 8.76 11.51
N PRO A 459 -8.11 7.89 12.20
CA PRO A 459 -7.74 8.11 13.60
C PRO A 459 -7.15 9.52 13.77
N VAL A 460 -7.43 10.19 14.89
CA VAL A 460 -6.98 11.57 15.21
C VAL A 460 -7.65 12.68 14.38
N LEU A 461 -7.89 12.46 13.08
CA LEU A 461 -8.44 13.48 12.19
C LEU A 461 -9.98 13.45 12.15
N LEU A 462 -10.59 14.47 11.53
CA LEU A 462 -12.03 14.52 11.24
C LEU A 462 -12.93 14.30 12.48
N GLY A 463 -12.51 14.87 13.61
CA GLY A 463 -13.20 14.77 14.89
C GLY A 463 -12.74 13.62 15.80
N GLY A 464 -11.65 12.93 15.44
CA GLY A 464 -10.91 12.04 16.33
C GLY A 464 -10.06 12.79 17.37
N GLU A 465 -9.37 12.03 18.21
CA GLU A 465 -8.51 12.52 19.29
C GLU A 465 -7.07 11.97 19.17
N PRO A 466 -6.03 12.64 19.70
CA PRO A 466 -4.65 12.14 19.65
C PRO A 466 -4.47 10.71 20.17
N GLY A 467 -5.25 10.32 21.20
CA GLY A 467 -5.23 8.97 21.77
C GLY A 467 -5.74 7.88 20.83
N ASP A 468 -6.41 8.23 19.73
CA ASP A 468 -6.91 7.28 18.73
C ASP A 468 -5.77 6.42 18.14
N ARG A 469 -4.54 6.94 18.09
CA ARG A 469 -3.38 6.18 17.61
C ARG A 469 -3.19 4.88 18.40
N ASP A 470 -3.18 4.99 19.73
CA ASP A 470 -3.00 3.84 20.61
C ASP A 470 -4.29 3.03 20.71
N LEU A 471 -5.45 3.69 20.75
CA LEU A 471 -6.75 3.03 20.85
C LEU A 471 -7.08 2.22 19.60
N PHE A 472 -6.65 2.65 18.41
CA PHE A 472 -6.81 1.89 17.19
C PHE A 472 -5.97 0.62 17.23
N VAL A 473 -4.71 0.70 17.69
CA VAL A 473 -3.86 -0.49 17.91
C VAL A 473 -4.50 -1.43 18.93
N GLN A 474 -5.06 -0.91 20.02
CA GLN A 474 -5.78 -1.72 21.01
C GLN A 474 -7.01 -2.42 20.40
N LEU A 475 -7.81 -1.72 19.59
CA LEU A 475 -8.94 -2.31 18.89
C LEU A 475 -8.48 -3.46 17.98
N LEU A 476 -7.44 -3.24 17.17
CA LEU A 476 -6.89 -4.27 16.28
C LEU A 476 -6.35 -5.48 17.06
N LEU A 477 -5.68 -5.26 18.19
CA LEU A 477 -5.22 -6.32 19.09
C LEU A 477 -6.39 -7.15 19.62
N GLU A 478 -7.43 -6.49 20.16
CA GLU A 478 -8.62 -7.14 20.72
C GLU A 478 -9.40 -7.94 19.66
N LEU A 479 -9.47 -7.45 18.42
CA LEU A 479 -10.03 -8.18 17.28
C LEU A 479 -9.16 -9.37 16.90
N ASN A 480 -7.85 -9.17 16.74
CA ASN A 480 -6.91 -10.19 16.28
C ASN A 480 -6.83 -11.39 17.23
N VAL A 481 -6.89 -11.16 18.55
CA VAL A 481 -6.91 -12.22 19.56
C VAL A 481 -8.09 -13.17 19.37
N GLN A 482 -9.21 -12.71 18.80
CA GLN A 482 -10.39 -13.54 18.53
C GLN A 482 -10.42 -14.07 17.10
N LEU A 483 -10.02 -13.26 16.10
CA LEU A 483 -10.06 -13.65 14.68
C LEU A 483 -8.98 -14.67 14.31
N ARG A 484 -7.74 -14.49 14.81
CA ARG A 484 -6.61 -15.31 14.40
C ARG A 484 -6.75 -16.78 14.79
N PRO A 485 -7.17 -17.16 16.02
CA PRO A 485 -7.40 -18.56 16.37
C PRO A 485 -8.55 -19.19 15.57
N ALA A 486 -9.52 -18.39 15.14
CA ALA A 486 -10.62 -18.83 14.28
C ALA A 486 -10.25 -18.90 12.78
N GLY A 487 -8.96 -18.70 12.45
CA GLY A 487 -8.46 -18.72 11.07
C GLY A 487 -9.00 -17.58 10.20
N LYS A 488 -9.46 -16.48 10.82
CA LYS A 488 -10.03 -15.32 10.14
C LYS A 488 -8.97 -14.25 9.90
N LEU A 489 -9.10 -13.55 8.78
CA LEU A 489 -8.24 -12.43 8.40
C LEU A 489 -8.70 -11.14 9.09
N LEU A 490 -7.74 -10.29 9.43
CA LEU A 490 -7.97 -8.92 9.86
C LEU A 490 -7.11 -8.01 8.98
N THR A 491 -7.76 -7.08 8.28
CA THR A 491 -7.12 -6.09 7.41
C THR A 491 -7.55 -4.69 7.81
N ILE A 492 -6.82 -3.69 7.32
CA ILE A 492 -7.20 -2.29 7.46
C ILE A 492 -7.18 -1.65 6.08
N SER A 493 -8.14 -0.77 5.85
CA SER A 493 -8.11 0.14 4.71
C SER A 493 -7.61 1.50 5.19
N THR A 494 -6.65 2.04 4.47
CA THR A 494 -6.17 3.42 4.62
C THR A 494 -6.33 4.11 3.28
N THR A 495 -6.74 5.37 3.26
CA THR A 495 -6.70 6.21 2.07
C THR A 495 -5.66 7.31 2.27
N SER A 496 -5.02 7.76 1.19
CA SER A 496 -4.32 9.03 1.19
C SER A 496 -5.38 10.11 1.09
N THR A 497 -5.39 11.05 2.03
CA THR A 497 -6.01 12.37 1.81
C THR A 497 -4.92 13.32 1.40
#